data_AF-A0A1U7GBU9-F1
#
_entry.id   AF-A0A1U7GBU9-F1
#
_cell.length_a   1.000
_cell.length_b   1.000
_cell.length_c   1.000
_cell.angle_alpha   90.00
_cell.angle_beta   90.00
_cell.angle_gamma   90.00
#
_symmetry.space_group_name_H-M   'P 1'
#
loop_
_entity.id
_entity.type
_entity.pdbx_description
1 polymer ?
#
loop_
_entity_poly.entity_id
_entity_poly.type
_entity_poly.pdbx_seq_one_letter_code
_entity_poly.pdbx_strand_id
1 'polypeptide(L)'
;MSDFEFQSDWGEVKHDLAVRLREIRVELYGEHGGPMLAEELEIPYRAWVRYEAGASMPAQVMLRFLERTGTSPHWLLTGDGPKFPPKDEAR
;
A
#
# COMPACT_ATOMS: atom_id res chain seq x y z
N MET A 1 -3.10 -28.04 20.34
CA MET A 1 -4.05 -27.53 19.33
C MET A 1 -4.23 -26.04 19.57
N SER A 2 -3.49 -25.18 18.86
CA SER A 2 -3.76 -23.73 18.78
C SER A 2 -2.95 -23.03 17.67
N ASP A 3 -2.66 -23.71 16.55
CA ASP A 3 -1.99 -23.06 15.40
C ASP A 3 -3.00 -22.38 14.45
N PHE A 4 -4.30 -22.46 14.75
CA PHE A 4 -5.38 -22.07 13.83
C PHE A 4 -5.91 -20.64 14.04
N GLU A 5 -5.56 -19.92 15.12
CA GLU A 5 -6.06 -18.55 15.36
C GLU A 5 -5.20 -17.44 14.72
N PHE A 6 -3.92 -17.68 14.40
CA PHE A 6 -3.03 -16.65 13.84
C PHE A 6 -3.11 -16.49 12.33
N GLN A 7 -3.72 -17.42 11.59
CA GLN A 7 -3.75 -17.36 10.12
C GLN A 7 -4.83 -16.40 9.59
N SER A 8 -5.91 -16.18 10.34
CA SER A 8 -7.03 -15.33 9.93
C SER A 8 -6.67 -13.84 9.94
N ASP A 9 -6.02 -13.39 11.02
CA ASP A 9 -5.69 -11.97 11.23
C ASP A 9 -4.70 -11.43 10.17
N TRP A 10 -3.62 -12.18 9.91
CA TRP A 10 -2.60 -11.72 8.96
C TRP A 10 -3.06 -11.77 7.49
N GLY A 11 -4.01 -12.64 7.16
CA GLY A 11 -4.64 -12.69 5.84
C GLY A 11 -5.50 -11.45 5.58
N GLU A 12 -6.32 -11.08 6.57
CA GLU A 12 -7.16 -9.87 6.54
C GLU A 12 -6.30 -8.60 6.47
N VAL A 13 -5.27 -8.48 7.32
CA VAL A 13 -4.34 -7.34 7.29
C VAL A 13 -3.69 -7.15 5.91
N LYS A 14 -3.26 -8.24 5.26
CA LYS A 14 -2.69 -8.17 3.90
C LYS A 14 -3.70 -7.76 2.85
N HIS A 15 -4.92 -8.28 2.93
CA HIS A 15 -6.00 -7.92 2.03
C HIS A 15 -6.32 -6.42 2.16
N ASP A 16 -6.50 -5.93 3.38
CA ASP A 16 -6.88 -4.55 3.62
C ASP A 16 -5.76 -3.56 3.28
N LEU A 17 -4.50 -3.97 3.49
CA LEU A 17 -3.34 -3.23 2.98
C LEU A 17 -3.40 -3.10 1.45
N ALA A 18 -3.67 -4.20 0.74
CA ALA A 18 -3.75 -4.19 -0.73
C ALA A 18 -4.88 -3.30 -1.25
N VAL A 19 -6.04 -3.31 -0.59
CA VAL A 19 -7.17 -2.42 -0.90
C VAL A 19 -6.76 -0.95 -0.75
N ARG A 20 -6.10 -0.57 0.35
CA ARG A 20 -5.68 0.82 0.57
C ARG A 20 -4.54 1.27 -0.32
N LEU A 21 -3.61 0.38 -0.69
CA LEU A 21 -2.61 0.66 -1.72
C LEU A 21 -3.27 1.05 -3.05
N ARG A 22 -4.32 0.32 -3.45
CA ARG A 22 -5.11 0.64 -4.64
C ARG A 22 -5.84 1.96 -4.48
N GLU A 23 -6.45 2.22 -3.32
CA GLU A 23 -7.16 3.47 -3.03
C GLU A 23 -6.27 4.69 -3.24
N ILE A 24 -5.06 4.68 -2.66
CA ILE A 24 -4.08 5.76 -2.82
C ILE A 24 -3.68 5.92 -4.29
N ARG A 25 -3.41 4.81 -4.99
CA ARG A 25 -3.07 4.89 -6.41
C ARG A 25 -4.20 5.53 -7.21
N VAL A 26 -5.44 5.09 -7.02
CA VAL A 26 -6.59 5.63 -7.77
C VAL A 26 -6.78 7.10 -7.46
N GLU A 27 -6.62 7.52 -6.20
CA GLU A 27 -6.75 8.91 -5.79
C GLU A 27 -5.67 9.82 -6.42
N LEU A 28 -4.41 9.38 -6.44
CA LEU A 28 -3.29 10.20 -6.90
C LEU A 28 -3.00 10.09 -8.41
N TYR A 29 -3.25 8.93 -9.02
CA TYR A 29 -2.89 8.64 -10.42
C TYR A 29 -4.11 8.31 -11.29
N GLY A 30 -5.31 8.20 -10.72
CA GLY A 30 -6.54 7.82 -11.42
C GLY A 30 -6.69 6.30 -11.65
N GLU A 31 -7.86 5.90 -12.13
CA GLU A 31 -8.23 4.48 -12.35
C GLU A 31 -7.21 3.70 -13.20
N HIS A 32 -6.68 4.34 -14.24
CA HIS A 32 -5.71 3.76 -15.18
C HIS A 32 -4.25 4.13 -14.87
N GLY A 33 -3.97 4.78 -13.73
CA GLY A 33 -2.65 5.29 -13.36
C GLY A 33 -1.63 4.26 -12.89
N GLY A 34 -1.98 2.97 -12.85
CA GLY A 34 -1.10 1.90 -12.37
C GLY A 34 0.25 1.78 -13.08
N PRO A 35 0.34 1.94 -14.42
CA PRO A 35 1.63 1.96 -15.10
C PRO A 35 2.53 3.14 -14.66
N MET A 36 1.96 4.32 -14.41
CA MET A 36 2.72 5.51 -13.98
C MET A 36 3.32 5.32 -12.59
N LEU A 37 2.50 4.87 -11.63
CA LEU A 37 3.01 4.56 -10.29
C LEU A 37 4.08 3.46 -10.35
N ALA A 38 3.87 2.39 -11.12
CA ALA A 38 4.86 1.32 -11.25
C ALA A 38 6.21 1.82 -11.79
N GLU A 39 6.19 2.75 -12.75
CA GLU A 39 7.39 3.42 -13.27
C GLU A 39 8.10 4.23 -12.19
N GLU A 40 7.39 5.03 -11.40
CA GLU A 40 7.96 5.82 -10.30
C GLU A 40 8.53 4.97 -9.16
N LEU A 41 7.98 3.77 -8.95
CA LEU A 41 8.49 2.77 -8.01
C LEU A 41 9.66 1.95 -8.58
N GLU A 42 9.96 2.12 -9.87
CA GLU A 42 10.94 1.36 -10.66
C GLU A 42 10.68 -0.16 -10.64
N ILE A 43 9.42 -0.56 -10.79
CA ILE A 43 9.02 -1.97 -10.88
C ILE A 43 8.21 -2.24 -12.15
N PRO A 44 8.18 -3.49 -12.63
CA PRO A 44 7.24 -3.86 -13.69
C PRO A 44 5.79 -3.66 -13.23
N TYR A 45 4.94 -3.10 -14.09
CA TYR A 45 3.50 -2.92 -13.79
C TYR A 45 2.82 -4.22 -13.33
N ARG A 46 3.17 -5.36 -13.92
CA ARG A 46 2.69 -6.69 -13.47
C ARG A 46 2.98 -7.00 -12.00
N ALA A 47 4.08 -6.47 -11.45
CA ALA A 47 4.42 -6.67 -10.04
C ALA A 47 3.49 -5.82 -9.16
N TRP A 48 3.24 -4.57 -9.55
CA TRP A 48 2.28 -3.70 -8.86
C TRP A 48 0.88 -4.31 -8.80
N VAL A 49 0.37 -4.83 -9.93
CA VAL A 49 -0.95 -5.51 -9.99
C VAL A 49 -1.03 -6.67 -8.99
N ARG A 50 0.06 -7.43 -8.81
CA ARG A 50 0.10 -8.53 -7.82
C ARG A 50 0.05 -8.01 -6.39
N TYR A 51 0.68 -6.87 -6.10
CA TYR A 51 0.64 -6.28 -4.76
C TYR A 51 -0.76 -5.75 -4.42
N GLU A 52 -1.46 -5.13 -5.37
CA GLU A 52 -2.88 -4.78 -5.21
C GLU A 52 -3.79 -6.01 -5.04
N ALA A 53 -3.33 -7.19 -5.46
CA ALA A 53 -4.03 -8.46 -5.24
C ALA A 53 -3.57 -9.19 -3.95
N GLY A 54 -2.80 -8.53 -3.07
CA GLY A 54 -2.38 -9.09 -1.78
C GLY A 54 -1.10 -9.92 -1.80
N ALA A 55 -0.33 -9.91 -2.90
CA ALA A 55 0.98 -10.54 -2.91
C ALA A 55 1.95 -9.81 -1.97
N SER A 56 2.85 -10.56 -1.32
CA SER A 56 3.90 -9.98 -0.47
C SER A 56 4.73 -8.97 -1.25
N MET A 57 4.79 -7.73 -0.76
CA MET A 57 5.56 -6.64 -1.33
C MET A 57 6.95 -6.57 -0.69
N PRO A 58 8.04 -6.41 -1.46
CA PRO A 58 9.35 -6.13 -0.91
C PRO A 58 9.37 -4.79 -0.16
N ALA A 59 10.06 -4.73 0.98
CA ALA A 59 10.05 -3.54 1.85
C ALA A 59 10.50 -2.26 1.13
N GLN A 60 11.49 -2.34 0.24
CA GLN A 60 11.97 -1.20 -0.53
C GLN A 60 10.92 -0.61 -1.48
N VAL A 61 9.99 -1.43 -1.99
CA VAL A 61 8.88 -0.95 -2.82
C VAL A 61 7.89 -0.19 -1.94
N MET A 62 7.60 -0.69 -0.74
CA MET A 62 6.75 0.00 0.23
C MET A 62 7.34 1.35 0.65
N LEU A 63 8.65 1.42 0.92
CA LEU A 63 9.33 2.66 1.29
C LEU A 63 9.26 3.70 0.16
N ARG A 64 9.53 3.30 -1.09
CA ARG A 64 9.37 4.19 -2.26
C ARG A 64 7.93 4.64 -2.45
N PHE A 65 6.96 3.75 -2.23
CA PHE A 65 5.55 4.11 -2.30
C PHE A 65 5.19 5.18 -1.27
N LEU A 66 5.62 5.03 -0.02
CA LEU A 66 5.40 6.02 1.02
C LEU A 66 6.08 7.36 0.68
N GLU A 67 7.31 7.32 0.18
CA GLU A 67 8.06 8.51 -0.25
C GLU A 67 7.37 9.24 -1.41
N ARG A 68 6.90 8.52 -2.43
CA ARG A 68 6.27 9.10 -3.63
C ARG A 68 4.87 9.64 -3.37
N THR A 69 4.11 8.96 -2.52
CA THR A 69 2.70 9.31 -2.28
C THR A 69 2.51 10.22 -1.07
N GLY A 70 3.48 10.28 -0.15
CA GLY A 70 3.33 10.96 1.13
C GLY A 70 2.27 10.33 2.03
N THR A 71 1.84 9.10 1.76
CA THR A 71 0.80 8.42 2.56
C THR A 71 1.32 8.10 3.96
N SER A 72 0.45 8.22 4.97
CA SER A 72 0.74 7.80 6.34
C SER A 72 0.91 6.27 6.42
N PRO A 73 2.05 5.75 6.92
CA PRO A 73 2.25 4.31 7.10
C PRO A 73 1.25 3.72 8.10
N HIS A 74 0.86 4.50 9.12
CA HIS A 74 -0.12 4.06 10.10
C HIS A 74 -1.49 3.86 9.45
N TRP A 75 -1.99 4.87 8.73
CA TRP A 75 -3.27 4.77 8.01
C TRP A 75 -3.24 3.64 6.98
N LEU A 76 -2.11 3.43 6.30
CA LEU A 76 -1.96 2.35 5.32
C LEU A 76 -1.98 0.95 5.96
N LEU A 77 -1.65 0.82 7.25
CA LEU A 77 -1.67 -0.44 7.99
C LEU A 77 -2.97 -0.67 8.76
N THR A 78 -3.57 0.35 9.37
CA THR A 78 -4.77 0.24 10.22
C THR A 78 -6.07 0.77 9.61
N GLY A 79 -5.98 1.79 8.75
CA GLY A 79 -7.12 2.50 8.18
C GLY A 79 -7.56 3.69 9.03
N ASP A 80 -6.93 3.83 10.20
CA ASP A 80 -7.23 4.85 11.18
C ASP A 80 -6.36 6.10 11.00
N GLY A 81 -6.91 7.24 11.39
CA GLY A 81 -6.24 8.53 11.33
C GLY A 81 -6.18 9.14 9.93
N PRO A 82 -5.35 10.18 9.73
CA PRO A 82 -5.26 10.87 8.45
C PRO A 82 -4.48 10.05 7.42
N LYS A 83 -5.06 9.92 6.22
CA LYS A 83 -4.47 9.26 5.06
C LYS A 83 -3.15 9.90 4.62
N PHE A 84 -3.13 11.23 4.59
CA PHE A 84 -1.93 12.03 4.33
C PHE A 84 -1.64 12.87 5.58
N PRO A 85 -0.41 12.86 6.11
CA PRO A 85 -0.04 13.69 7.24
C PRO A 85 -0.17 15.17 6.87
N PRO A 86 -0.39 16.06 7.85
CA PRO A 86 -0.40 17.50 7.61
C PRO A 86 0.91 17.94 6.99
N LYS A 87 0.85 18.89 6.04
CA LYS A 87 2.02 19.38 5.29
C LYS A 87 3.16 19.93 6.16
N ASP A 88 2.89 20.24 7.43
CA ASP A 88 3.85 20.83 8.37
C ASP A 88 4.66 19.79 9.18
N GLU A 89 4.28 18.50 9.14
CA GLU A 89 4.94 17.42 9.90
C GLU A 89 5.83 16.51 9.05
N ALA A 90 5.81 16.66 7.72
CA ALA A 90 6.51 15.77 6.78
C ALA A 90 8.00 16.14 6.56
N ARG A 91 8.69 16.68 7.57
CA ARG A 91 10.06 17.20 7.45
C ARG A 91 11.09 16.46 8.28
#